data_AF-A0A1L8STS0-F1
#
_entry.id   AF-A0A1L8STS0-F1
#
_cell.length_a   1.000
_cell.length_b   1.000
_cell.length_c   1.000
_cell.angle_alpha   90.00
_cell.angle_beta   90.00
_cell.angle_gamma   90.00
#
_symmetry.space_group_name_H-M   'P 1'
#
loop_
_entity.id
_entity.type
_entity.pdbx_description
1 polymer ?
#
loop_
_entity_poly.entity_id
_entity_poly.type
_entity_poly.pdbx_seq_one_letter_code
_entity_poly.pdbx_strand_id
1 'polypeptide(L)'
;MKAKKYNRLALIILALFVLFLLLLKNTLLVELQLNYIAIIGFAVILLTVIVGFLLVPTHEKKLFIPKYYGYGISLNPRNLVGLAIYISLLLVMLQAIIG
;
A
#
# COMPACT_ATOMS: atom_id res chain seq x y z
N MET A 1 -9.18 21.00 14.86
CA MET A 1 -7.89 20.47 15.35
C MET A 1 -7.92 18.94 15.66
N LYS A 2 -8.65 18.10 14.88
CA LYS A 2 -8.83 16.65 15.17
C LYS A 2 -7.88 15.71 14.39
N ALA A 3 -7.06 16.21 13.47
CA ALA A 3 -6.19 15.39 12.62
C ALA A 3 -4.93 14.83 13.33
N LYS A 4 -4.42 15.49 14.38
CA LYS A 4 -3.17 15.10 15.05
C LYS A 4 -3.23 13.76 15.80
N LYS A 5 -4.39 13.37 16.33
CA LYS A 5 -4.52 12.19 17.22
C LYS A 5 -4.55 10.87 16.44
N TYR A 6 -5.27 10.82 15.32
CA TYR A 6 -5.30 9.65 14.44
C TYR A 6 -3.95 9.42 13.74
N ASN A 7 -3.23 10.49 13.41
CA ASN A 7 -1.95 10.39 12.73
C ASN A 7 -0.86 9.73 13.60
N ARG A 8 -0.84 9.99 14.92
CA ARG A 8 0.06 9.31 15.86
C ARG A 8 -0.27 7.83 16.01
N LEU A 9 -1.55 7.50 16.09
CA LEU A 9 -1.99 6.12 16.31
C LEU A 9 -1.73 5.26 15.06
N ALA A 10 -1.94 5.82 13.86
CA ALA A 10 -1.56 5.18 12.60
C ALA A 10 -0.05 4.98 12.48
N LEU A 11 0.76 5.96 12.91
CA LEU A 11 2.23 5.84 12.95
C LEU A 11 2.71 4.74 13.91
N ILE A 12 2.06 4.60 15.07
CA ILE A 12 2.38 3.54 16.03
C ILE A 12 2.00 2.17 15.46
N ILE A 13 0.82 2.06 14.85
CA ILE A 13 0.39 0.82 14.18
C ILE A 13 1.35 0.45 13.06
N LEU A 14 1.77 1.42 12.24
CA LEU A 14 2.73 1.21 11.16
C LEU A 14 4.10 0.77 11.72
N ALA A 15 4.58 1.41 12.78
CA ALA A 15 5.84 1.05 13.43
C ALA A 15 5.79 -0.38 14.00
N LEU A 16 4.71 -0.76 14.68
CA LEU A 16 4.51 -2.11 15.19
C LEU A 16 4.42 -3.14 14.07
N PHE A 17 3.74 -2.81 12.98
CA PHE A 17 3.67 -3.67 11.79
C PHE A 17 5.05 -3.90 11.17
N VAL A 18 5.86 -2.85 11.03
CA VAL A 18 7.25 -2.98 10.55
C VAL A 18 8.11 -3.82 11.50
N LEU A 19 7.95 -3.65 12.82
CA LEU A 19 8.70 -4.40 13.83
C LEU A 19 8.32 -5.89 13.81
N PHE A 20 7.04 -6.20 13.61
CA PHE A 20 6.55 -7.56 13.42
C PHE A 20 7.13 -8.21 12.14
N LEU A 21 7.20 -7.48 11.03
CA LEU A 21 7.83 -7.96 9.80
C LEU A 21 9.33 -8.22 9.98
N LEU A 22 10.04 -7.38 10.73
CA LEU A 22 11.45 -7.58 11.06
C LEU A 22 11.68 -8.84 11.91
N LEU A 23 10.81 -9.08 12.90
CA LEU A 23 10.82 -10.29 13.72
C LEU A 23 10.59 -11.55 12.87
N LEU A 24 9.59 -11.53 12.00
CA LEU A 24 9.31 -12.62 11.06
C LEU A 24 10.52 -12.93 10.16
N LYS A 25 11.18 -11.89 9.63
CA LYS A 25 12.39 -12.03 8.82
C LYS A 25 13.57 -12.64 9.59
N ASN A 26 13.76 -12.26 10.85
CA ASN A 26 14.87 -12.72 11.68
C ASN A 26 14.59 -14.07 12.39
N THR A 27 13.42 -14.68 12.20
CA THR A 27 13.07 -15.96 12.82
C THR A 27 12.60 -16.98 11.79
N LEU A 28 11.40 -16.79 11.24
CA LEU A 28 10.71 -17.76 10.40
C LEU A 28 11.10 -17.68 8.92
N LEU A 29 11.63 -16.54 8.47
CA LEU A 29 12.00 -16.29 7.07
C LEU A 29 13.50 -16.03 6.89
N VAL A 30 14.34 -16.50 7.83
CA VAL A 30 15.81 -16.30 7.82
C VAL A 30 16.47 -16.86 6.56
N GLU A 31 15.98 -18.00 6.07
CA GLU A 31 16.51 -18.67 4.88
C GLU A 31 15.88 -18.16 3.58
N LEU A 32 14.78 -17.39 3.65
CA LEU A 32 14.24 -16.73 2.46
C LEU A 32 15.13 -15.53 2.09
N GLN A 33 15.68 -15.56 0.88
CA GLN A 33 16.31 -14.38 0.28
C GLN A 33 15.24 -13.35 -0.10
N LEU A 34 14.74 -12.64 0.90
CA LEU A 34 13.68 -11.66 0.71
C LEU A 34 14.19 -10.41 0.00
N ASN A 35 13.53 -10.03 -1.09
CA ASN A 35 13.80 -8.78 -1.76
C ASN A 35 13.13 -7.60 -1.04
N TYR A 36 13.90 -6.87 -0.22
CA TYR A 36 13.40 -5.72 0.52
C TYR A 36 12.83 -4.59 -0.33
N ILE A 37 13.36 -4.41 -1.55
CA ILE A 37 12.86 -3.39 -2.48
C ILE A 37 11.44 -3.78 -2.89
N ALA A 38 11.20 -5.06 -3.18
CA ALA A 38 9.86 -5.57 -3.50
C ALA A 38 8.90 -5.45 -2.30
N ILE A 39 9.36 -5.70 -1.08
CA ILE A 39 8.55 -5.51 0.14
C ILE A 39 8.12 -4.05 0.31
N ILE A 40 9.06 -3.11 0.15
CA ILE A 40 8.77 -1.66 0.24
C ILE A 40 7.80 -1.26 -0.87
N GLY A 41 8.05 -1.72 -2.11
CA GLY A 41 7.15 -1.48 -3.25
C GLY A 41 5.74 -1.99 -3.01
N PHE A 42 5.61 -3.22 -2.51
CA PHE A 42 4.34 -3.82 -2.13
C PHE A 42 3.60 -2.98 -1.09
N ALA A 43 4.29 -2.57 -0.02
CA ALA A 43 3.70 -1.75 1.05
C ALA A 43 3.23 -0.38 0.54
N VAL A 44 3.99 0.27 -0.33
CA VAL A 44 3.62 1.56 -0.93
C VAL A 44 2.38 1.43 -1.82
N ILE A 45 2.30 0.38 -2.65
CA ILE A 45 1.13 0.11 -3.49
C ILE A 45 -0.10 -0.17 -2.62
N LEU A 46 0.04 -1.02 -1.60
CA LEU A 46 -1.03 -1.35 -0.68
C LEU A 46 -1.59 -0.10 0.03
N LEU A 47 -0.69 0.75 0.55
CA LEU A 47 -1.07 2.03 1.17
C LEU A 47 -1.77 2.95 0.16
N THR A 48 -1.30 3.01 -1.08
CA THR A 48 -1.91 3.82 -2.14
C THR A 48 -3.34 3.36 -2.41
N VAL A 49 -3.58 2.04 -2.49
CA VAL A 49 -4.91 1.46 -2.67
C VAL A 49 -5.83 1.78 -1.50
N ILE A 50 -5.37 1.58 -0.26
CA ILE A 50 -6.15 1.87 0.96
C ILE A 50 -6.54 3.35 1.01
N VAL A 51 -5.57 4.24 0.83
CA VAL A 51 -5.79 5.69 0.83
C VAL A 51 -6.73 6.09 -0.29
N GLY A 52 -6.58 5.50 -1.49
CA GLY A 52 -7.48 5.75 -2.61
C GLY A 52 -8.91 5.30 -2.31
N PHE A 53 -9.12 4.14 -1.69
CA PHE A 53 -10.46 3.73 -1.25
C PHE A 53 -11.07 4.68 -0.22
N LEU A 54 -10.27 5.23 0.69
CA LEU A 54 -10.74 6.17 1.72
C LEU A 54 -11.08 7.57 1.16
N LEU A 55 -10.29 8.07 0.22
CA LEU A 55 -10.41 9.44 -0.29
C LEU A 55 -11.32 9.55 -1.52
N VAL A 56 -11.38 8.52 -2.35
CA VAL A 56 -12.14 8.58 -3.61
C VAL A 56 -13.63 8.36 -3.35
N PRO A 57 -14.50 9.29 -3.81
CA PRO A 57 -15.94 9.15 -3.67
C PRO A 57 -16.43 7.83 -4.28
N THR A 58 -17.38 7.17 -3.61
CA THR A 58 -17.90 5.86 -4.03
C THR A 58 -18.58 5.86 -5.39
N HIS A 59 -19.07 7.01 -5.85
CA HIS A 59 -19.71 7.18 -7.16
C HIS A 59 -18.71 7.51 -8.28
N GLU A 60 -17.44 7.78 -7.98
CA GLU A 60 -16.42 8.13 -8.96
C GLU A 60 -15.96 6.87 -9.72
N LYS A 61 -16.30 6.81 -11.01
CA LYS A 61 -16.03 5.65 -11.87
C LYS A 61 -14.90 5.88 -12.88
N LYS A 62 -14.27 7.06 -12.94
CA LYS A 62 -13.15 7.29 -13.86
C LYS A 62 -11.96 6.40 -13.49
N LEU A 63 -11.26 5.88 -14.50
CA LEU A 63 -10.06 5.06 -14.31
C LEU A 63 -8.89 5.89 -13.74
N PHE A 64 -8.73 7.11 -14.25
CA PHE A 64 -7.74 8.06 -13.78
C PHE A 64 -8.43 9.21 -13.06
N ILE A 65 -7.94 9.53 -11.88
CA ILE A 65 -8.41 10.62 -11.04
C ILE A 65 -7.26 11.58 -10.75
N PRO A 66 -7.52 12.90 -10.68
CA PRO A 66 -6.52 13.83 -10.20
C PRO A 66 -6.14 13.45 -8.77
N LYS A 67 -4.85 13.50 -8.44
CA LYS A 67 -4.39 13.22 -7.08
C LYS A 67 -5.01 14.21 -6.10
N TYR A 68 -5.56 13.70 -5.00
CA TYR A 68 -6.05 14.52 -3.89
C TYR A 68 -4.93 15.33 -3.20
N TYR A 69 -3.69 14.84 -3.26
CA TYR A 69 -2.50 15.52 -2.74
C TYR A 69 -1.41 15.61 -3.82
N GLY A 70 -1.01 16.84 -4.16
CA GLY A 70 0.04 17.14 -5.16
C GLY A 70 -0.47 17.27 -6.61
N TYR A 71 0.47 17.33 -7.56
CA TYR A 71 0.18 17.38 -9.00
C TYR A 71 0.29 15.98 -9.61
N GLY A 72 -0.68 15.61 -10.47
CA GLY A 72 -0.64 14.38 -11.27
C GLY A 72 -1.95 13.60 -11.29
N ILE A 73 -1.95 12.52 -12.08
CA ILE A 73 -3.03 11.55 -12.19
C ILE A 73 -2.72 10.29 -11.37
N SER A 74 -3.74 9.70 -10.78
CA SER A 74 -3.67 8.43 -10.04
C SER A 74 -4.68 7.45 -10.63
N LEU A 75 -4.33 6.16 -10.60
CA LEU A 75 -5.29 5.09 -10.83
C LEU A 75 -6.32 5.07 -9.71
N ASN A 76 -7.59 4.97 -10.09
CA ASN A 76 -8.71 4.90 -9.17
C ASN A 76 -8.96 3.45 -8.71
N PRO A 77 -8.75 3.13 -7.42
CA PRO A 77 -9.02 1.78 -6.93
C PRO A 77 -10.53 1.46 -6.80
N ARG A 78 -11.43 2.45 -6.86
CA ARG A 78 -12.89 2.24 -6.91
C ARG A 78 -13.40 1.81 -8.28
N ASN A 79 -12.62 2.04 -9.35
CA ASN A 79 -12.91 1.51 -10.67
C ASN A 79 -12.40 0.05 -10.77
N LEU A 80 -13.20 -0.87 -11.32
CA LEU A 80 -12.84 -2.29 -11.42
C LEU A 80 -11.53 -2.54 -12.20
N VAL A 81 -11.31 -1.81 -13.30
CA VAL A 81 -10.08 -1.89 -14.09
C VAL A 81 -8.90 -1.32 -13.30
N GLY A 82 -9.09 -0.19 -12.63
CA GLY A 82 -8.05 0.41 -11.78
C GLY A 82 -7.66 -0.50 -10.62
N LEU A 83 -8.65 -1.15 -9.99
CA LEU A 83 -8.45 -2.15 -8.96
C LEU A 83 -7.69 -3.37 -9.50
N ALA A 84 -8.07 -3.88 -10.67
CA ALA A 84 -7.39 -5.01 -11.30
C ALA A 84 -5.91 -4.69 -11.54
N ILE A 85 -5.58 -3.49 -12.02
CA ILE A 85 -4.19 -3.05 -12.21
C ILE A 85 -3.43 -3.03 -10.87
N TYR A 86 -4.03 -2.49 -9.81
CA TYR A 86 -3.41 -2.51 -8.48
C TYR A 86 -3.18 -3.93 -7.97
N ILE A 87 -4.14 -4.84 -8.15
CA ILE A 87 -4.00 -6.25 -7.78
C ILE A 87 -2.86 -6.90 -8.57
N SER A 88 -2.78 -6.68 -9.88
CA SER A 88 -1.68 -7.18 -10.70
C SER A 88 -0.32 -6.67 -10.22
N LEU A 89 -0.21 -5.38 -9.90
CA LEU A 89 1.02 -4.80 -9.34
C LEU A 89 1.38 -5.42 -7.98
N LEU A 90 0.40 -5.65 -7.11
CA LEU A 90 0.62 -6.34 -5.83
C LEU A 90 1.09 -7.78 -6.03
N LEU A 91 0.53 -8.52 -6.99
CA LEU A 91 0.96 -9.88 -7.31
C LEU A 91 2.38 -9.93 -7.87
N VAL A 92 2.72 -9.01 -8.77
CA VAL A 92 4.09 -8.89 -9.29
C VAL A 92 5.09 -8.60 -8.16
N MET A 93 4.75 -7.66 -7.27
CA MET A 93 5.61 -7.37 -6.11
C MET A 93 5.68 -8.55 -5.16
N LEU A 94 4.57 -9.25 -4.91
CA LEU A 94 4.55 -10.44 -4.06
C LEU A 94 5.44 -11.55 -4.61
N GLN A 95 5.39 -11.79 -5.92
CA GLN A 95 6.29 -12.72 -6.58
C GLN A 95 7.75 -12.28 -6.44
N ALA A 96 8.02 -11.00 -6.65
CA ALA A 96 9.37 -10.43 -6.52
C ALA A 96 9.91 -10.43 -5.08
N ILE A 97 9.07 -10.60 -4.05
CA ILE A 97 9.52 -10.72 -2.65
C ILE A 97 10.19 -12.08 -2.40
N ILE A 98 9.69 -13.13 -3.05
CA ILE A 98 10.08 -14.54 -2.81
C ILE A 98 11.02 -15.06 -3.92
N GLY A 99 10.96 -14.45 -5.10
CA GLY A 99 11.77 -14.81 -6.28
C GLY A 99 13.15 -14.16 -6.31
#